data_AF-A0A7R6XNW6-F1
#
_entry.id   AF-A0A7R6XNW6-F1
#
_cell.length_a   1.000
_cell.length_b   1.000
_cell.length_c   1.000
_cell.angle_alpha   90.00
_cell.angle_beta   90.00
_cell.angle_gamma   90.00
#
_symmetry.space_group_name_H-M   'P 1'
#
loop_
_entity.id
_entity.type
_entity.pdbx_description
1 polymer ?
#
loop_
_entity_poly.entity_id
_entity_poly.type
_entity_poly.pdbx_seq_one_letter_code
_entity_poly.pdbx_strand_id
1 'polypeptide(L)'
;MVATPPGKGVPAKYAAFSGIWAGRLDGMYEGKLAVLTISPHGQVTVTYAWGDLADNKPGVADGSGKIVGNTLKLARLPNGADATFIMQPDGTLAATYALAGQTYAGAFARQ
;
A
#
# COMPACT_ATOMS: atom_id res chain seq x y z
N MET A 1 3.64 4.73 -12.91
CA MET A 1 3.60 5.21 -11.50
C MET A 1 4.97 5.77 -11.17
N VAL A 2 5.05 6.86 -10.40
CA VAL A 2 6.30 7.45 -9.92
C VAL A 2 6.13 7.74 -8.44
N ALA A 3 7.07 7.30 -7.60
CA ALA A 3 7.09 7.65 -6.18
C ALA A 3 7.92 8.91 -5.96
N THR A 4 7.51 9.77 -5.02
CA THR A 4 8.28 10.97 -4.67
C THR A 4 9.16 10.68 -3.46
N PRO A 5 10.41 11.16 -3.42
CA PRO A 5 11.24 11.05 -2.21
C PRO A 5 10.56 11.68 -0.99
N PRO A 6 10.78 11.17 0.23
CA PRO A 6 10.24 11.77 1.45
C PRO A 6 10.76 13.21 1.63
N GLY A 7 9.89 14.10 2.11
CA GLY A 7 10.27 15.47 2.46
C GLY A 7 11.26 15.52 3.63
N LYS A 8 11.95 16.67 3.78
CA LYS A 8 12.82 16.91 4.94
C LYS A 8 12.03 16.74 6.25
N GLY A 9 12.63 16.08 7.23
CA GLY A 9 12.03 15.88 8.56
C GLY A 9 11.09 14.68 8.69
N VAL A 10 10.90 13.87 7.63
CA VAL A 10 10.20 12.59 7.74
C VAL A 10 11.06 11.60 8.54
N PRO A 11 10.54 11.00 9.64
CA PRO A 11 11.26 9.98 10.38
C PRO A 11 11.68 8.80 9.50
N ALA A 12 12.88 8.25 9.72
CA ALA A 12 13.43 7.14 8.93
C ALA A 12 12.47 5.94 8.83
N LYS A 13 11.77 5.62 9.93
CA LYS A 13 10.74 4.57 9.97
C LYS A 13 9.57 4.79 9.01
N TYR A 14 9.20 6.05 8.73
CA TYR A 14 8.16 6.39 7.77
C TYR A 14 8.73 6.47 6.36
N ALA A 15 9.93 7.03 6.21
CA ALA A 15 10.65 7.06 4.94
C ALA A 15 10.87 5.66 4.36
N ALA A 16 10.96 4.62 5.19
CA ALA A 16 11.06 3.23 4.76
C ALA A 16 9.88 2.77 3.87
N PHE A 17 8.70 3.39 3.96
CA PHE A 17 7.56 3.06 3.09
C PHE A 17 7.64 3.73 1.71
N SER A 18 8.53 4.69 1.52
CA SER A 18 8.66 5.42 0.26
C SER A 18 9.09 4.48 -0.86
N GLY A 19 8.46 4.63 -2.02
CA GLY A 19 8.79 3.85 -3.22
C GLY A 19 7.57 3.27 -3.90
N ILE A 20 7.85 2.46 -4.91
CA ILE A 20 6.86 1.61 -5.57
C ILE A 20 7.06 0.20 -5.05
N TRP A 21 5.95 -0.43 -4.69
CA TRP A 21 5.89 -1.76 -4.14
C TRP A 21 4.98 -2.60 -5.00
N ALA A 22 5.38 -3.83 -5.30
CA ALA A 22 4.56 -4.77 -6.05
C ALA A 22 4.66 -6.16 -5.44
N GLY A 23 3.55 -6.88 -5.50
CA GLY A 23 3.47 -8.23 -4.98
C GLY A 23 2.18 -8.90 -5.38
N ARG A 24 2.15 -10.22 -5.26
CA ARG A 24 0.92 -10.99 -5.47
C ARG A 24 0.25 -11.19 -4.11
N LEU A 25 -1.04 -10.90 -4.05
CA LEU A 25 -1.88 -11.34 -2.95
C LEU A 25 -2.40 -12.75 -3.28
N ASP A 26 -2.39 -13.66 -2.31
CA ASP A 26 -2.88 -15.02 -2.48
C ASP A 26 -4.33 -14.99 -2.98
N GLY A 27 -4.62 -15.73 -4.06
CA GLY A 27 -5.95 -15.73 -4.68
C GLY A 27 -6.27 -14.50 -5.55
N MET A 28 -5.31 -13.60 -5.77
CA MET A 28 -5.44 -12.40 -6.60
C MET A 28 -4.30 -12.29 -7.63
N TYR A 29 -4.47 -11.36 -8.57
CA TYR A 29 -3.40 -10.86 -9.42
C TYR A 29 -2.45 -9.90 -8.67
N GLU A 30 -1.41 -9.43 -9.36
CA GLU A 30 -0.42 -8.50 -8.82
C GLU A 30 -1.07 -7.17 -8.37
N GLY A 31 -0.81 -6.76 -7.14
CA GLY A 31 -1.13 -5.43 -6.63
C GLY A 31 0.10 -4.53 -6.69
N LYS A 32 -0.11 -3.23 -6.92
CA LYS A 32 0.95 -2.22 -6.92
C LYS A 32 0.59 -1.03 -6.07
N LEU A 33 1.50 -0.65 -5.17
CA LEU A 33 1.39 0.51 -4.31
C LEU A 33 2.52 1.49 -4.65
N ALA A 34 2.17 2.66 -5.15
CA ALA A 34 3.10 3.78 -5.25
C ALA A 34 2.85 4.75 -4.10
N VAL A 35 3.82 4.90 -3.19
CA VAL A 35 3.75 5.91 -2.13
C VAL A 35 4.24 7.25 -2.70
N LEU A 36 3.33 8.21 -2.79
CA LEU A 36 3.57 9.49 -3.48
C LEU A 36 4.11 10.54 -2.53
N THR A 37 3.57 10.65 -1.32
CA THR A 37 4.06 11.60 -0.31
C THR A 37 4.00 10.98 1.08
N ILE A 38 4.89 11.42 1.96
CA ILE A 38 4.89 11.08 3.38
C ILE A 38 5.14 12.35 4.19
N SER A 39 4.26 12.66 5.14
CA SER A 39 4.43 13.77 6.07
C SER A 39 5.22 13.35 7.31
N PRO A 40 5.82 14.29 8.08
CA PRO A 40 6.49 13.99 9.34
C PRO A 40 5.60 13.28 10.38
N HIS A 41 4.27 13.46 10.29
CA HIS A 41 3.29 12.84 11.17
C HIS A 41 2.71 11.52 10.61
N GLY A 42 3.30 10.99 9.53
CA GLY A 42 2.94 9.70 8.95
C GLY A 42 1.72 9.73 8.04
N GLN A 43 1.18 10.90 7.69
CA GLN A 43 0.14 10.99 6.67
C GLN A 43 0.76 10.69 5.31
N VAL A 44 0.10 9.87 4.50
CA VAL A 44 0.57 9.53 3.15
C VAL A 44 -0.50 9.75 2.10
N THR A 45 -0.04 10.05 0.88
CA THR A 45 -0.83 9.88 -0.35
C THR A 45 -0.20 8.78 -1.19
N VAL A 46 -1.05 8.04 -1.90
CA VAL A 46 -0.64 6.86 -2.67
C VAL A 46 -1.42 6.81 -3.98
N THR A 47 -0.88 6.08 -4.95
CA THR A 47 -1.68 5.47 -6.01
C THR A 47 -1.63 3.95 -5.81
N TYR A 48 -2.78 3.30 -5.75
CA TYR A 48 -2.88 1.85 -5.63
C TYR A 48 -3.55 1.26 -6.87
N ALA A 49 -2.94 0.24 -7.45
CA ALA A 49 -3.52 -0.54 -8.53
C ALA A 49 -3.78 -1.97 -8.06
N TRP A 50 -4.93 -2.50 -8.46
CA TRP A 50 -5.33 -3.88 -8.21
C TRP A 50 -5.66 -4.57 -9.53
N GLY A 51 -5.28 -5.84 -9.63
CA GLY A 51 -5.67 -6.71 -10.73
C GLY A 51 -7.06 -7.30 -10.55
N ASP A 52 -7.42 -8.22 -11.44
CA ASP A 52 -8.68 -8.97 -11.35
C ASP A 52 -8.81 -9.68 -10.00
N LEU A 53 -10.00 -9.62 -9.42
CA LEU A 53 -10.31 -10.31 -8.17
C LEU A 53 -11.78 -10.69 -8.13
N ALA A 54 -12.09 -11.96 -8.44
CA ALA A 54 -13.46 -12.44 -8.56
C ALA A 54 -14.29 -11.50 -9.47
N ASP A 55 -15.37 -10.91 -8.96
CA ASP A 55 -16.24 -9.98 -9.70
C ASP A 55 -15.71 -8.53 -9.73
N ASN A 56 -14.60 -8.24 -9.05
CA ASN A 56 -14.00 -6.91 -9.01
C ASN A 56 -13.02 -6.73 -10.17
N LYS A 57 -13.38 -5.83 -11.10
CA LYS A 57 -12.55 -5.46 -12.25
C LYS A 57 -11.24 -4.78 -11.81
N PRO A 58 -10.16 -4.94 -12.58
CA PRO A 58 -8.90 -4.27 -12.32
C PRO A 58 -9.10 -2.76 -12.36
N GLY A 59 -8.34 -2.06 -11.54
CA GLY A 59 -8.48 -0.63 -11.38
C GLY A 59 -7.27 0.01 -10.75
N VAL A 60 -7.25 1.33 -10.84
CA VAL A 60 -6.26 2.18 -10.19
C VAL A 60 -7.00 3.31 -9.50
N ALA A 61 -6.58 3.63 -8.28
CA ALA A 61 -7.11 4.76 -7.55
C ALA A 61 -6.01 5.46 -6.77
N ASP A 62 -6.10 6.79 -6.74
CA ASP A 62 -5.38 7.57 -5.76
C ASP A 62 -6.06 7.43 -4.40
N GLY A 63 -5.24 7.45 -3.35
CA GLY A 63 -5.68 7.23 -1.99
C GLY A 63 -4.87 8.06 -1.00
N SER A 64 -5.37 8.08 0.22
CA SER A 64 -4.65 8.57 1.37
C SER A 64 -4.51 7.46 2.40
N GLY A 65 -3.59 7.62 3.35
CA GLY A 65 -3.39 6.66 4.41
C GLY A 65 -2.59 7.24 5.56
N LYS A 66 -2.39 6.45 6.60
CA LYS A 66 -1.60 6.84 7.76
C LYS A 66 -0.67 5.72 8.19
N ILE A 67 0.56 6.10 8.51
CA ILE A 67 1.56 5.22 9.12
C ILE A 67 1.48 5.36 10.63
N VAL A 68 1.28 4.24 11.32
CA VAL A 68 1.35 4.12 12.78
C VAL A 68 2.27 2.95 13.11
N GLY A 69 3.35 3.21 13.86
CA GLY A 69 4.40 2.21 14.07
C GLY A 69 5.05 1.80 12.73
N ASN A 70 4.97 0.51 12.41
CA ASN A 70 5.43 -0.11 11.17
C ASN A 70 4.26 -0.50 10.24
N THR A 71 3.07 0.07 10.43
CA THR A 71 1.88 -0.26 9.65
C THR A 71 1.41 0.98 8.90
N LEU A 72 1.28 0.87 7.58
CA LEU A 72 0.55 1.78 6.73
C LEU A 72 -0.87 1.24 6.52
N LYS A 73 -1.88 2.03 6.91
CA LYS A 73 -3.29 1.76 6.61
C LYS A 73 -3.81 2.80 5.63
N LEU A 74 -4.39 2.35 4.51
CA LEU A 74 -5.07 3.23 3.57
C LEU A 74 -6.48 3.57 4.08
N ALA A 75 -6.97 4.74 3.67
CA ALA A 75 -8.41 5.00 3.66
C ALA A 75 -9.10 4.00 2.71
N ARG A 76 -10.38 3.74 2.97
CA ARG A 76 -11.16 2.78 2.18
C ARG A 76 -11.12 3.17 0.69
N LEU A 77 -10.73 2.21 -0.15
CA LEU A 77 -10.58 2.42 -1.59
C LEU A 77 -11.96 2.55 -2.27
N PRO A 78 -12.05 3.15 -3.48
CA PRO A 78 -13.32 3.34 -4.18
C PRO A 78 -14.07 2.04 -4.51
N ASN A 79 -13.37 0.92 -4.65
CA ASN A 79 -13.98 -0.40 -4.83
C ASN A 79 -14.47 -1.03 -3.51
N GLY A 80 -14.40 -0.30 -2.40
CA GLY A 80 -14.86 -0.72 -1.08
C GLY A 80 -13.85 -1.56 -0.30
N ALA A 81 -12.61 -1.71 -0.78
CA ALA A 81 -11.59 -2.48 -0.10
C ALA A 81 -10.87 -1.70 1.01
N ASP A 82 -10.47 -2.42 2.05
CA ASP A 82 -9.56 -1.95 3.09
C ASP A 82 -8.18 -2.59 2.88
N ALA A 83 -7.14 -1.75 2.74
CA ALA A 83 -5.77 -2.20 2.49
C ALA A 83 -4.83 -1.78 3.62
N THR A 84 -4.01 -2.72 4.11
CA THR A 84 -2.93 -2.43 5.06
C THR A 84 -1.61 -3.05 4.61
N PHE A 85 -0.51 -2.40 4.97
CA PHE A 85 0.84 -2.80 4.61
C PHE A 85 1.74 -2.67 5.83
N ILE A 86 2.34 -3.78 6.25
CA ILE A 86 3.21 -3.83 7.43
C ILE A 86 4.66 -4.00 6.96
N MET A 87 5.52 -3.03 7.30
CA MET A 87 6.95 -3.12 7.04
C MET A 87 7.55 -4.27 7.86
N GLN A 88 8.12 -5.23 7.15
CA GLN A 88 8.81 -6.38 7.71
C GLN A 88 10.30 -6.07 7.96
N PRO A 89 10.98 -6.82 8.86
CA PRO A 89 12.41 -6.64 9.11
C PRO A 89 13.30 -6.86 7.88
N ASP A 90 12.84 -7.66 6.92
CA ASP A 90 13.55 -7.92 5.66
C ASP A 90 13.37 -6.81 4.60
N GLY A 91 12.61 -5.76 4.93
CA GLY A 91 12.36 -4.62 4.06
C GLY A 91 11.21 -4.80 3.07
N THR A 92 10.47 -5.90 3.14
CA THR A 92 9.22 -6.11 2.37
C THR A 92 8.00 -5.54 3.09
N LEU A 93 6.90 -5.38 2.37
CA LEU A 93 5.60 -5.04 2.94
C LEU A 93 4.71 -6.29 2.97
N ALA A 94 4.33 -6.74 4.16
CA ALA A 94 3.21 -7.69 4.29
C ALA A 94 1.90 -6.94 4.04
N ALA A 95 1.26 -7.24 2.92
CA ALA A 95 0.03 -6.61 2.47
C ALA A 95 -1.19 -7.45 2.88
N THR A 96 -2.24 -6.77 3.34
CA THR A 96 -3.57 -7.36 3.53
C THR A 96 -4.58 -6.54 2.75
N TYR A 97 -5.49 -7.21 2.06
CA TYR A 97 -6.54 -6.60 1.28
C TYR A 97 -7.88 -7.26 1.62
N ALA A 98 -8.78 -6.51 2.25
CA ALA A 98 -10.10 -6.99 2.62
C ALA A 98 -11.15 -6.43 1.66
N LEU A 99 -11.87 -7.31 0.96
CA LEU A 99 -12.93 -6.95 0.02
C LEU A 99 -14.08 -7.95 0.14
N ALA A 100 -15.31 -7.44 0.22
CA ALA A 100 -16.53 -8.26 0.25
C ALA A 100 -16.51 -9.41 1.31
N GLY A 101 -15.91 -9.18 2.47
CA GLY A 101 -15.82 -10.17 3.55
C GLY A 101 -14.71 -11.22 3.37
N GLN A 102 -13.95 -11.17 2.28
CA GLN A 102 -12.74 -11.96 2.06
C GLN A 102 -11.50 -11.13 2.41
N THR A 103 -10.46 -11.79 2.91
CA THR A 103 -9.15 -11.18 3.17
C THR A 103 -8.09 -11.91 2.39
N TYR A 104 -7.31 -11.15 1.63
CA TYR A 104 -6.18 -11.64 0.84
C TYR A 104 -4.91 -11.11 1.46
N ALA A 105 -3.87 -11.93 1.53
CA ALA A 105 -2.58 -11.56 2.09
C ALA A 105 -1.46 -11.83 1.08
N GLY A 106 -0.35 -11.13 1.21
CA GLY A 106 0.82 -11.34 0.34
C GLY A 106 2.00 -10.46 0.76
N ALA A 107 3.13 -10.66 0.10
CA ALA A 107 4.34 -9.87 0.34
C ALA A 107 4.63 -8.99 -0.89
N PHE A 108 4.86 -7.71 -0.65
CA PHE A 108 5.20 -6.73 -1.68
C PHE A 108 6.67 -6.36 -1.55
N ALA A 109 7.41 -6.52 -2.64
CA ALA A 109 8.79 -6.13 -2.75
C ALA A 109 8.90 -4.75 -3.39
N ARG A 110 9.93 -4.00 -2.99
CA ARG A 110 10.25 -2.72 -3.62
C ARG A 110 10.70 -2.95 -5.06
N GLN A 111 10.23 -2.10 -5.97
CA GLN A 111 10.59 -2.10 -7.40
C GLN A 111 11.76 -1.17 -7.68
#